data_AF-E9UXF0-F1
#
_entry.id   AF-E9UXF0-F1
#
_cell.length_a   1.000
_cell.length_b   1.000
_cell.length_c   1.000
_cell.angle_alpha   90.00
_cell.angle_beta   90.00
_cell.angle_gamma   90.00
#
_symmetry.space_group_name_H-M   'P 1'
#
loop_
_entity.id
_entity.type
_entity.pdbx_description
1 polymer ?
#
loop_
_entity_poly.entity_id
_entity_poly.type
_entity_poly.pdbx_seq_one_letter_code
_entity_poly.pdbx_strand_id
1 'polypeptide(L)'
;MIAWIVLVRGLYFLTPSSDPMLDLEAGHGFAMTVEVYLPSMFLGCLVLVGIPLMFLKGIGTVMGIISAVGTGLFTVWVARSEQLLDYLPGLGTALLITGALSVMALLLVLGAAGLSAQEPARPAATASRARVARKSPGMPG
;
A
#
# COMPACT_ATOMS: atom_id res chain seq x y z
N MET A 1 0.73 6.23 1.34
CA MET A 1 0.21 7.50 1.87
C MET A 1 -0.11 8.52 0.78
N ILE A 2 0.84 8.95 -0.05
CA ILE A 2 0.58 9.96 -1.09
C ILE A 2 -0.51 9.52 -2.08
N ALA A 3 -0.47 8.26 -2.54
CA ALA A 3 -1.51 7.68 -3.40
C ALA A 3 -2.92 7.81 -2.79
N TRP A 4 -3.06 7.53 -1.50
CA TRP A 4 -4.33 7.64 -0.78
C TRP A 4 -4.84 9.09 -0.71
N ILE A 5 -3.96 10.05 -0.47
CA ILE A 5 -4.31 11.48 -0.44
C ILE A 5 -4.80 11.94 -1.81
N VAL A 6 -4.12 11.53 -2.88
CA VAL A 6 -4.51 11.88 -4.27
C VAL A 6 -5.88 11.29 -4.60
N LEU A 7 -6.12 10.04 -4.22
CA LEU A 7 -7.39 9.34 -4.44
C LEU A 7 -8.55 10.00 -3.66
N VAL A 8 -8.39 10.24 -2.36
CA VAL A 8 -9.42 10.89 -1.53
C VAL A 8 -9.68 12.31 -2.01
N ARG A 9 -8.64 13.04 -2.41
CA ARG A 9 -8.81 14.36 -3.02
C ARG A 9 -9.62 14.28 -4.32
N GLY A 10 -9.32 13.30 -5.18
CA GLY A 10 -10.08 13.06 -6.41
C GLY A 10 -11.56 12.75 -6.15
N LEU A 11 -11.85 11.95 -5.13
CA LEU A 11 -13.22 11.49 -4.81
C LEU A 11 -14.09 12.53 -4.10
N TYR A 12 -13.51 13.32 -3.19
CA TYR A 12 -14.27 14.19 -2.30
C TYR A 12 -14.12 15.68 -2.60
N PHE A 13 -13.10 16.09 -3.36
CA PHE A 13 -12.75 17.51 -3.55
C PHE A 13 -12.70 17.94 -5.01
N LEU A 14 -12.95 17.04 -5.97
CA LEU A 14 -13.17 17.46 -7.36
C LEU A 14 -14.59 17.99 -7.53
N THR A 15 -14.72 19.04 -8.33
CA THR A 15 -16.01 19.63 -8.67
C THR A 15 -16.82 18.63 -9.51
N PRO A 16 -18.03 18.26 -9.09
CA PRO A 16 -18.92 17.44 -9.91
C PRO A 16 -19.27 18.14 -11.23
N SER A 17 -19.60 17.36 -12.25
CA SER A 17 -20.19 17.89 -13.49
C SER A 17 -21.50 18.63 -13.20
N SER A 18 -21.69 19.79 -13.82
CA SER A 18 -22.91 20.61 -13.70
C SER A 18 -23.97 20.27 -14.76
N ASP A 19 -23.92 19.07 -15.34
CA ASP A 19 -24.89 18.60 -16.33
C ASP A 19 -26.20 18.20 -15.63
N PRO A 20 -27.30 18.94 -15.85
CA PRO A 20 -28.59 18.67 -15.20
C PRO A 20 -29.20 17.32 -15.61
N MET A 21 -28.78 16.74 -16.74
CA MET A 21 -29.29 15.45 -17.20
C MET A 21 -28.80 14.28 -16.32
N LEU A 22 -27.62 14.44 -15.69
CA LEU A 22 -27.07 13.48 -14.71
C LEU A 22 -27.74 13.61 -13.32
N ASP A 23 -28.24 14.80 -12.99
CA ASP A 23 -28.91 15.07 -11.70
C ASP A 23 -30.38 14.63 -11.68
N LEU A 24 -31.07 14.69 -12.84
CA LEU A 24 -32.49 14.37 -12.96
C LEU A 24 -32.82 12.88 -12.80
N GLU A 25 -31.84 11.98 -12.90
CA GLU A 25 -32.05 10.54 -12.75
C GLU A 25 -32.22 10.08 -11.29
N ALA A 26 -32.02 10.94 -10.27
CA ALA A 26 -32.37 10.84 -8.84
C ALA A 26 -32.11 9.53 -8.03
N GLY A 27 -31.78 8.40 -8.65
CA GLY A 27 -31.26 7.17 -8.05
C GLY A 27 -29.79 6.93 -8.37
N HIS A 28 -29.26 7.60 -9.40
CA HIS A 28 -27.88 7.43 -9.87
C HIS A 28 -26.84 8.01 -8.91
N GLY A 29 -27.08 9.21 -8.37
CA GLY A 29 -26.20 9.81 -7.36
C GLY A 29 -26.15 8.97 -6.07
N PHE A 30 -27.27 8.41 -5.64
CA PHE A 30 -27.32 7.51 -4.48
C PHE A 30 -26.60 6.18 -4.74
N ALA A 31 -26.83 5.56 -5.91
CA ALA A 31 -26.16 4.32 -6.30
C ALA A 31 -24.63 4.48 -6.39
N MET A 32 -24.15 5.57 -7.00
CA MET A 32 -22.72 5.90 -7.03
C MET A 32 -22.16 6.18 -5.63
N THR A 33 -22.95 6.83 -4.76
CA THR A 33 -22.55 7.05 -3.37
C THR A 33 -22.34 5.71 -2.65
N VAL A 34 -23.24 4.75 -2.84
CA VAL A 34 -23.14 3.43 -2.18
C VAL A 34 -22.04 2.57 -2.81
N GLU A 35 -21.95 2.49 -4.14
CA GLU A 35 -20.99 1.58 -4.81
C GLU A 35 -19.54 2.07 -4.74
N VAL A 36 -19.32 3.38 -4.64
CA VAL A 36 -17.97 3.96 -4.72
C VAL A 36 -17.53 4.56 -3.40
N TYR A 37 -18.39 5.31 -2.72
CA TYR A 37 -18.00 5.94 -1.46
C TYR A 37 -17.96 4.94 -0.30
N LEU A 38 -18.82 3.92 -0.29
CA LEU A 38 -18.82 2.92 0.78
C LEU A 38 -17.53 2.07 0.79
N PRO A 39 -17.02 1.56 -0.34
CA PRO A 39 -15.70 0.92 -0.35
C PRO A 39 -14.57 1.91 -0.07
N SER A 40 -14.69 3.19 -0.48
CA SER A 40 -13.70 4.23 -0.12
C SER A 40 -13.66 4.49 1.39
N MET A 41 -14.82 4.48 2.06
CA MET A 41 -14.96 4.65 3.50
C MET A 41 -14.36 3.45 4.23
N PHE A 42 -14.62 2.25 3.73
CA PHE A 42 -14.04 1.02 4.26
C PHE A 42 -12.51 1.02 4.14
N LEU A 43 -11.96 1.37 2.97
CA LEU A 43 -10.51 1.54 2.81
C LEU A 43 -9.97 2.66 3.72
N GLY A 44 -10.70 3.76 3.88
CA GLY A 44 -10.36 4.84 4.79
C GLY A 44 -10.23 4.38 6.23
N CYS A 45 -11.18 3.58 6.72
CA CYS A 45 -11.10 2.92 8.03
C CYS A 45 -9.90 1.97 8.11
N LEU A 46 -9.64 1.19 7.06
CA LEU A 46 -8.48 0.29 6.98
C LEU A 46 -7.16 1.05 7.08
N VAL A 47 -7.04 2.21 6.42
CA VAL A 47 -5.87 3.08 6.53
C VAL A 47 -5.79 3.72 7.93
N LEU A 48 -6.90 4.21 8.46
CA LEU A 48 -6.96 4.83 9.79
C LEU A 48 -6.53 3.87 10.90
N VAL A 49 -6.90 2.58 10.79
CA VAL A 49 -6.50 1.52 11.73
C VAL A 49 -5.12 0.96 11.39
N GLY A 50 -4.79 0.84 10.10
CA GLY A 50 -3.52 0.33 9.62
C GLY A 50 -2.32 1.21 10.00
N ILE A 51 -2.48 2.53 9.99
CA ILE A 51 -1.45 3.50 10.39
C ILE A 51 -0.96 3.26 11.83
N PRO A 52 -1.82 3.25 12.87
CA PRO A 52 -1.39 2.94 14.23
C PRO A 52 -0.78 1.53 14.33
N LEU A 53 -1.32 0.55 13.60
CA LEU A 53 -0.78 -0.81 13.59
C LEU A 53 0.61 -0.92 12.94
N MET A 54 0.97 -0.04 12.01
CA MET A 54 2.32 0.01 11.43
C MET A 54 3.41 0.40 12.44
N PHE A 55 3.04 1.13 13.50
CA PHE A 55 3.97 1.48 14.58
C PHE A 55 4.18 0.34 15.58
N LEU A 56 3.38 -0.73 15.52
CA LEU A 56 3.67 -1.95 16.27
C LEU A 56 4.77 -2.75 15.56
N LYS A 57 5.85 -3.02 16.31
CA LYS A 57 7.00 -3.80 15.84
C LYS A 57 6.55 -5.13 15.22
N GLY A 58 6.94 -5.36 13.97
CA GLY A 58 6.80 -6.65 13.28
C GLY A 58 5.60 -6.77 12.32
N ILE A 59 4.66 -5.82 12.31
CA ILE A 59 3.43 -5.93 11.50
C ILE A 59 3.41 -4.92 10.32
N GLY A 60 4.27 -3.89 10.37
CA GLY A 60 4.28 -2.78 9.40
C GLY A 60 4.43 -3.22 7.94
N THR A 61 5.28 -4.21 7.65
CA THR A 61 5.48 -4.70 6.26
C THR A 61 4.24 -5.38 5.71
N VAL A 62 3.57 -6.21 6.51
CA VAL A 62 2.34 -6.93 6.10
C VAL A 62 1.21 -5.92 5.86
N MET A 63 1.03 -4.96 6.76
CA MET A 63 0.02 -3.91 6.61
C MET A 63 0.30 -3.00 5.41
N GLY A 64 1.59 -2.75 5.10
CA GLY A 64 1.99 -1.99 3.92
C GLY A 64 1.61 -2.68 2.62
N ILE A 65 1.83 -4.00 2.53
CA ILE A 65 1.43 -4.80 1.37
C ILE A 65 -0.09 -4.83 1.23
N ILE A 66 -0.82 -5.11 2.31
CA ILE A 66 -2.30 -5.14 2.30
C ILE A 66 -2.85 -3.80 1.83
N SER A 67 -2.31 -2.68 2.35
CA SER A 67 -2.74 -1.34 1.94
C SER A 67 -2.43 -1.05 0.47
N ALA A 68 -1.25 -1.41 -0.03
CA ALA A 68 -0.88 -1.19 -1.43
C ALA A 68 -1.76 -2.00 -2.39
N VAL A 69 -1.99 -3.28 -2.08
CA VAL A 69 -2.86 -4.17 -2.88
C VAL A 69 -4.30 -3.69 -2.82
N GLY A 70 -4.81 -3.35 -1.64
CA GLY A 70 -6.17 -2.83 -1.47
C GLY A 70 -6.39 -1.53 -2.24
N THR A 71 -5.44 -0.60 -2.17
CA THR A 71 -5.50 0.67 -2.92
C THR A 71 -5.47 0.42 -4.43
N GLY A 72 -4.64 -0.51 -4.90
CA GLY A 72 -4.56 -0.89 -6.32
C GLY A 72 -5.86 -1.51 -6.83
N LEU A 73 -6.42 -2.48 -6.10
CA LEU A 73 -7.71 -3.11 -6.46
C LEU A 73 -8.85 -2.10 -6.49
N PHE A 74 -8.91 -1.22 -5.48
CA PHE A 74 -9.90 -0.15 -5.45
C PHE A 74 -9.72 0.81 -6.63
N THR A 75 -8.49 1.20 -6.96
CA THR A 75 -8.21 2.06 -8.12
C THR A 75 -8.71 1.42 -9.42
N VAL A 76 -8.47 0.12 -9.64
CA VAL A 76 -8.95 -0.61 -10.82
C VAL A 76 -10.48 -0.72 -10.84
N TRP A 77 -11.09 -0.96 -9.68
CA TRP A 77 -12.55 -1.00 -9.54
C TRP A 77 -13.18 0.33 -9.95
N VAL A 78 -12.68 1.44 -9.39
CA VAL A 78 -13.17 2.79 -9.72
C VAL A 78 -12.93 3.13 -11.20
N ALA A 79 -11.78 2.74 -11.76
CA ALA A 79 -11.47 2.98 -13.17
C ALA A 79 -12.39 2.24 -14.16
N ARG A 80 -13.09 1.19 -13.72
CA ARG A 80 -14.09 0.47 -14.52
C ARG A 80 -15.48 1.10 -14.46
N SER A 81 -15.71 2.07 -13.59
CA SER A 81 -16.99 2.78 -13.51
C SER A 81 -16.96 4.00 -14.43
N GLU A 82 -17.32 3.80 -15.71
CA GLU A 82 -17.36 4.87 -16.72
C GLU A 82 -18.24 6.04 -16.27
N GLN A 83 -19.38 5.73 -15.65
CA GLN A 83 -20.34 6.71 -15.13
C GLN A 83 -19.73 7.66 -14.09
N LEU A 84 -18.83 7.15 -13.24
CA LEU A 84 -18.16 7.96 -12.23
C LEU A 84 -17.09 8.86 -12.84
N LEU A 85 -16.41 8.39 -13.89
CA LEU A 85 -15.43 9.19 -14.63
C LEU A 85 -16.10 10.30 -15.44
N ASP A 86 -17.28 10.04 -15.98
CA ASP A 86 -18.10 11.05 -16.67
C ASP A 86 -18.64 12.11 -15.69
N TYR A 87 -19.06 11.68 -14.49
CA TYR A 87 -19.52 12.57 -13.43
C TYR A 87 -18.38 13.41 -12.82
N LEU A 88 -17.17 12.84 -12.72
CA LEU A 88 -15.96 13.47 -12.17
C LEU A 88 -14.81 13.38 -13.20
N PRO A 89 -14.76 14.26 -14.21
CA PRO A 89 -13.79 14.16 -15.32
C PRO A 89 -12.32 14.27 -14.87
N GLY A 90 -12.04 14.87 -13.71
CA GLY A 90 -10.69 14.92 -13.13
C GLY A 90 -10.27 13.63 -12.40
N LEU A 91 -11.20 12.72 -12.14
CA LEU A 91 -10.94 11.52 -11.33
C LEU A 91 -10.06 10.51 -12.06
N GLY A 92 -10.19 10.40 -13.39
CA GLY A 92 -9.36 9.50 -14.19
C GLY A 92 -7.86 9.78 -14.03
N THR A 93 -7.47 11.05 -14.07
CA THR A 93 -6.08 11.47 -13.84
C THR A 93 -5.61 11.16 -12.42
N ALA A 94 -6.47 11.38 -11.42
CA ALA A 94 -6.17 11.05 -10.03
C ALA A 94 -5.97 9.53 -9.82
N LEU A 95 -6.78 8.69 -10.48
CA LEU A 95 -6.65 7.23 -10.45
C LEU A 95 -5.35 6.76 -11.10
N LEU A 96 -4.95 7.34 -12.24
CA LEU A 96 -3.68 7.01 -12.89
C LEU A 96 -2.48 7.32 -11.99
N ILE A 97 -2.46 8.50 -11.38
CA ILE A 97 -1.40 8.90 -10.43
C ILE A 97 -1.38 7.97 -9.22
N THR A 98 -2.55 7.67 -8.66
CA THR A 98 -2.71 6.77 -7.50
C THR A 98 -2.21 5.36 -7.81
N GLY A 99 -2.58 4.83 -8.99
CA GLY A 99 -2.13 3.53 -9.46
C GLY A 99 -0.61 3.48 -9.63
N ALA A 100 -0.02 4.47 -10.31
CA ALA A 100 1.42 4.56 -10.50
C ALA A 100 2.19 4.60 -9.17
N LEU A 101 1.73 5.42 -8.22
CA LEU A 101 2.32 5.50 -6.88
C LEU A 101 2.19 4.19 -6.09
N SER A 102 1.08 3.47 -6.25
CA SER A 102 0.85 2.18 -5.58
C SER A 102 1.78 1.09 -6.11
N VAL A 103 1.97 1.03 -7.44
CA VAL A 103 2.93 0.11 -8.07
C VAL A 103 4.36 0.44 -7.64
N MET A 104 4.73 1.72 -7.65
CA MET A 104 6.05 2.15 -7.18
C MET A 104 6.31 1.76 -5.72
N ALA A 105 5.32 1.96 -4.83
CA ALA A 105 5.43 1.57 -3.43
C ALA A 105 5.60 0.06 -3.27
N LEU A 106 4.85 -0.74 -4.04
CA LEU A 106 4.96 -2.21 -4.01
C LEU A 106 6.36 -2.67 -4.46
N LEU A 107 6.89 -2.09 -5.54
CA LEU A 107 8.23 -2.40 -6.03
C LEU A 107 9.32 -2.04 -5.01
N LEU A 108 9.19 -0.91 -4.31
CA LEU A 108 10.12 -0.53 -3.25
C LEU A 108 10.10 -1.50 -2.06
N VAL A 109 8.91 -1.93 -1.64
CA VAL A 109 8.76 -2.91 -0.54
C VAL A 109 9.34 -4.26 -0.95
N LEU A 110 9.04 -4.75 -2.16
CA LEU A 110 9.59 -6.00 -2.67
C LEU A 110 11.11 -5.93 -2.87
N GLY A 111 11.63 -4.81 -3.39
CA GLY A 111 13.06 -4.57 -3.54
C GLY A 111 13.80 -4.54 -2.21
N ALA A 112 13.25 -3.85 -1.21
CA ALA A 112 13.82 -3.82 0.14
C ALA A 112 13.81 -5.21 0.80
N ALA A 113 12.71 -5.96 0.66
CA ALA A 113 12.62 -7.33 1.18
C ALA A 113 13.60 -8.29 0.49
N GLY A 114 13.79 -8.14 -0.83
CA GLY A 114 14.77 -8.93 -1.60
C GLY A 114 16.21 -8.66 -1.19
N LEU A 115 16.56 -7.39 -0.90
CA LEU A 115 17.89 -7.02 -0.40
C LEU A 115 18.14 -7.54 1.03
N SER A 116 17.14 -7.50 1.91
CA SER A 116 17.27 -8.03 3.28
C SER A 116 17.36 -9.56 3.33
N ALA A 117 16.73 -10.28 2.39
CA ALA A 117 16.87 -11.73 2.27
C ALA A 117 18.27 -12.16 1.77
N GLN A 118 19.02 -11.22 1.18
CA GLN A 118 20.33 -11.47 0.62
C GLN A 118 21.47 -11.36 1.63
N GLU A 119 21.21 -11.00 2.89
CA GLU A 119 22.24 -10.95 3.94
C GLU A 119 22.75 -12.39 4.19
N PRO A 120 23.87 -12.80 3.57
CA PRO A 120 24.29 -14.18 3.56
C PRO A 120 24.81 -14.49 4.94
N ALA A 121 24.41 -15.64 5.49
CA ALA A 121 24.96 -16.21 6.71
C ALA A 121 26.47 -16.00 6.76
N ARG A 122 26.92 -14.99 7.52
CA ARG A 122 28.34 -14.74 7.77
C ARG A 122 28.87 -16.06 8.35
N PRO A 123 29.73 -16.80 7.63
CA PRO A 123 30.18 -18.08 8.14
C PRO A 123 30.81 -17.80 9.49
N ALA A 124 30.38 -18.57 10.51
CA ALA A 124 30.91 -18.55 11.86
C ALA A 124 32.37 -19.05 11.91
N ALA A 125 33.22 -18.54 11.03
CA ALA A 125 34.63 -18.90 10.86
C ALA A 125 35.53 -18.36 11.98
N THR A 126 34.95 -17.74 13.01
CA THR A 126 35.68 -17.21 14.16
C THR A 126 35.66 -18.13 15.38
N ALA A 127 34.76 -19.12 15.46
CA ALA A 127 34.63 -19.95 16.67
C ALA A 127 35.56 -21.18 16.73
N SER A 128 36.04 -21.68 15.59
CA SER A 128 36.86 -22.91 15.57
C SER A 128 38.36 -22.68 15.80
N ARG A 129 38.90 -21.49 15.56
CA ARG A 129 40.34 -21.21 15.75
C ARG A 129 40.75 -20.97 17.20
N ALA A 130 39.83 -20.51 18.06
CA ALA A 130 40.12 -20.28 19.48
C ALA A 130 40.20 -21.59 20.30
N ARG A 131 39.57 -22.68 19.83
CA ARG A 131 39.57 -23.97 20.54
C ARG A 131 40.82 -24.80 20.30
N VAL A 132 41.55 -24.55 19.21
CA VAL A 132 42.79 -25.27 18.87
C VAL A 132 44.01 -24.67 19.60
N ALA A 133 44.00 -23.37 19.90
CA ALA A 133 45.13 -22.72 20.59
C ALA A 133 45.20 -23.00 22.11
N ARG A 134 44.17 -23.57 22.73
CA ARG A 134 44.11 -23.81 24.19
C ARG A 134 44.47 -25.23 24.62
N LYS A 135 44.82 -26.12 23.68
CA LYS A 135 45.14 -27.53 23.95
C LYS A 135 46.62 -27.84 23.68
N SER A 136 47.52 -27.07 24.27
CA SER A 136 48.90 -27.51 24.51
C SER A 136 49.20 -27.44 26.01
N PRO A 137 48.81 -28.46 26.80
CA PRO A 137 49.28 -28.62 28.16
C PRO A 137 50.71 -29.15 28.11
N GLY A 138 51.64 -28.43 28.74
CA GLY A 138 53.01 -28.90 28.95
C GLY A 138 53.03 -30.24 29.70
N MET A 139 53.99 -31.09 29.35
CA MET A 139 54.45 -32.17 30.20
C MET A 139 55.72 -31.73 30.92
N PRO A 140 55.70 -31.64 32.25
CA PRO A 140 56.89 -31.74 33.09
C PRO A 140 57.20 -33.21 33.38
N GLY A 141 58.49 -33.56 33.40
CA GLY A 141 59.01 -34.86 33.84
C GLY A 141 60.26 -35.26 33.08
#